data_AF-A0A968XW51-F1
#
_entry.id   AF-A0A968XW51-F1
#
_cell.length_a   1.000
_cell.length_b   1.000
_cell.length_c   1.000
_cell.angle_alpha   90.00
_cell.angle_beta   90.00
_cell.angle_gamma   90.00
#
_symmetry.space_group_name_H-M   'P 1'
#
loop_
_entity.id
_entity.type
_entity.pdbx_description
1 polymer ?
#
loop_
_entity_poly.entity_id
_entity_poly.type
_entity_poly.pdbx_seq_one_letter_code
_entity_poly.pdbx_strand_id
1 'polypeptide(L)'
;MIGWREWVALPELKINRIKAKVDTGARSSALHAFNLKSFRRDGITLVRFDIHPLQRSKSNLITIVTELIDERYVRSSNGKKQLRPVIHTPVALGAQQWPIELTLTDRDAMGFRMLLGRQAIRKRFLIDPGRSYLQKLVQSKLPT
;
A
#
# COMPACT_ATOMS: atom_id res chain seq x y z
N MET A 1 12.69 -12.75 8.22
CA MET A 1 11.90 -12.24 9.37
C MET A 1 11.69 -10.74 9.20
N ILE A 2 10.53 -10.21 9.56
CA ILE A 2 10.18 -8.79 9.48
C ILE A 2 9.58 -8.33 10.80
N GLY A 3 9.66 -7.04 11.13
CA GLY A 3 9.03 -6.46 12.31
C GLY A 3 7.53 -6.19 12.13
N TRP A 4 6.84 -5.76 13.18
CA TRP A 4 5.44 -5.31 13.09
C TRP A 4 5.25 -4.03 12.27
N ARG A 5 6.34 -3.29 12.06
CA ARG A 5 6.43 -2.12 11.19
C ARG A 5 7.70 -2.20 10.36
N GLU A 6 7.55 -1.92 9.07
CA GLU A 6 8.63 -1.96 8.10
C GLU A 6 8.61 -0.74 7.15
N TRP A 7 9.74 -0.49 6.51
CA TRP A 7 9.81 0.37 5.33
C TRP A 7 9.60 -0.48 4.08
N VAL A 8 8.65 -0.08 3.25
CA VAL A 8 8.40 -0.74 1.95
C VAL A 8 8.48 0.29 0.83
N ALA A 9 8.73 -0.18 -0.39
CA ALA A 9 8.62 0.62 -1.62
C ALA A 9 7.47 0.10 -2.48
N LEU A 10 6.87 0.99 -3.26
CA LEU A 10 5.88 0.70 -4.31
C LEU A 10 6.41 1.33 -5.61
N PRO A 11 7.31 0.64 -6.35
CA PRO A 11 8.07 1.23 -7.45
C PRO A 11 7.20 1.83 -8.56
N GLU A 12 6.13 1.14 -8.96
CA GLU A 12 5.20 1.62 -10.00
C GLU A 12 4.40 2.84 -9.54
N LEU A 13 4.26 3.04 -8.22
CA LEU A 13 3.62 4.22 -7.65
C LEU A 13 4.63 5.34 -7.35
N LYS A 14 5.89 5.21 -7.81
CA LYS A 14 6.99 6.17 -7.54
C LYS A 14 7.24 6.41 -6.05
N ILE A 15 6.90 5.44 -5.20
CA ILE A 15 7.11 5.50 -3.75
C ILE A 15 8.34 4.69 -3.42
N ASN A 16 9.48 5.38 -3.24
CA ASN A 16 10.73 4.74 -2.82
C ASN A 16 10.70 4.27 -1.36
N ARG A 17 9.87 4.92 -0.53
CA ARG A 17 9.76 4.58 0.90
C ARG A 17 8.44 5.02 1.49
N ILE A 18 7.69 4.07 2.05
CA ILE A 18 6.50 4.30 2.87
C ILE A 18 6.56 3.41 4.11
N LYS A 19 6.15 3.97 5.24
CA LYS A 19 6.07 3.22 6.50
C LYS A 19 4.80 2.38 6.48
N ALA A 20 4.94 1.07 6.51
CA ALA A 20 3.84 0.13 6.57
C ALA A 20 3.74 -0.52 7.95
N LYS A 21 2.52 -0.67 8.46
CA LYS A 21 2.23 -1.59 9.55
C LYS A 21 2.01 -2.97 8.94
N VAL A 22 2.72 -3.97 9.42
CA VAL A 22 2.46 -5.38 9.09
C VAL A 22 1.25 -5.80 9.92
N ASP A 23 0.13 -6.10 9.25
CA ASP A 23 -1.15 -6.30 9.91
C ASP A 23 -1.75 -7.66 9.54
N THR A 24 -1.51 -8.65 10.39
CA THR A 24 -2.01 -10.02 10.23
C THR A 24 -3.54 -10.11 10.36
N GLY A 25 -4.17 -9.14 11.04
CA GLY A 25 -5.63 -9.03 11.14
C GLY A 25 -6.28 -8.57 9.82
N ALA A 26 -5.57 -7.77 9.02
CA ALA A 26 -6.05 -7.32 7.72
C ALA A 26 -5.90 -8.41 6.65
N ARG A 27 -6.97 -8.67 5.88
CA ARG A 27 -6.92 -9.63 4.75
C ARG A 27 -6.05 -9.10 3.63
N SER A 28 -6.42 -7.92 3.13
CA SER A 28 -5.77 -7.23 2.03
C SER A 28 -4.91 -6.09 2.56
N SER A 29 -3.88 -5.72 1.80
CA SER A 29 -3.11 -4.51 2.04
C SER A 29 -3.96 -3.28 1.71
N ALA A 30 -3.67 -2.16 2.38
CA ALA A 30 -4.38 -0.90 2.17
C ALA A 30 -3.41 0.27 2.11
N LEU A 31 -3.67 1.21 1.20
CA LEU A 31 -2.92 2.45 1.07
C LEU A 31 -3.84 3.64 1.33
N HIS A 32 -3.33 4.58 2.12
CA HIS A 32 -3.94 5.88 2.26
C HIS A 32 -3.81 6.66 0.96
N ALA A 33 -4.96 6.96 0.36
CA ALA A 33 -5.08 7.73 -0.87
C ALA A 33 -6.27 8.68 -0.76
N PHE A 34 -6.20 9.82 -1.43
CA PHE A 34 -7.25 10.83 -1.48
C PHE A 34 -7.45 11.34 -2.93
N ASN A 35 -8.47 12.16 -3.15
CA ASN A 35 -8.86 12.62 -4.49
C ASN A 35 -9.06 11.48 -5.50
N LEU A 36 -9.64 10.36 -5.04
CA LEU A 36 -9.90 9.20 -5.89
C LEU A 36 -10.93 9.55 -6.96
N LYS A 37 -10.59 9.29 -8.23
CA LYS A 37 -11.48 9.42 -9.38
C LYS A 37 -11.29 8.24 -10.30
N SER A 38 -12.34 7.44 -10.48
CA SER A 38 -12.38 6.36 -11.47
C SER A 38 -12.91 6.91 -12.79
N PHE A 39 -12.31 6.49 -13.91
CA PHE A 39 -12.72 6.91 -15.25
C PHE A 39 -12.36 5.83 -16.28
N ARG A 40 -12.99 5.86 -17.45
CA ARG A 40 -12.71 4.92 -18.53
C ARG A 40 -11.92 5.61 -19.63
N ARG A 41 -10.89 4.95 -20.15
CA ARG A 41 -10.09 5.42 -21.29
C ARG A 41 -9.69 4.21 -22.13
N ASP A 42 -9.89 4.29 -23.44
CA ASP A 42 -9.52 3.23 -24.39
C ASP A 42 -10.06 1.84 -23.99
N GLY A 43 -11.27 1.80 -23.45
CA GLY A 43 -11.94 0.57 -22.99
C GLY A 43 -11.54 0.10 -21.58
N ILE A 44 -10.46 0.61 -21.00
CA ILE A 44 -9.91 0.23 -19.68
C ILE A 44 -10.44 1.16 -18.59
N THR A 45 -10.78 0.59 -17.43
CA THR A 45 -11.13 1.37 -16.24
C THR A 45 -9.86 1.74 -15.48
N LEU A 46 -9.65 3.03 -15.27
CA LEU A 46 -8.51 3.60 -14.57
C LEU A 46 -8.97 4.27 -13.28
N VAL A 47 -8.07 4.38 -12.32
CA VAL A 47 -8.24 5.18 -11.11
C VAL A 47 -7.10 6.19 -10.99
N ARG A 48 -7.47 7.46 -10.84
CA ARG A 48 -6.56 8.55 -10.47
C ARG A 48 -6.66 8.79 -8.97
N PHE A 49 -5.53 8.92 -8.28
CA PHE A 49 -5.52 9.25 -6.85
C PHE A 49 -4.22 9.93 -6.44
N ASP A 50 -4.27 10.60 -5.30
CA ASP A 50 -3.18 11.37 -4.73
C ASP A 50 -2.68 10.71 -3.43
N ILE A 51 -1.37 10.79 -3.18
CA ILE A 51 -0.70 10.16 -2.04
C ILE A 51 0.28 11.14 -1.39
N HIS A 52 0.30 11.15 -0.06
CA HIS A 52 1.39 11.70 0.75
C HIS A 52 2.20 10.54 1.37
N PRO A 53 3.33 10.12 0.75
CA PRO A 53 4.06 8.92 1.18
C PRO A 53 4.79 9.14 2.51
N LEU A 54 5.19 10.38 2.79
CA LEU A 54 5.84 10.76 4.04
C LEU A 54 4.79 11.02 5.11
N GLN A 55 4.92 10.30 6.23
CA GLN A 55 4.07 10.48 7.37
C GLN A 55 4.25 11.88 7.99
N ARG A 56 3.13 12.52 8.39
CA ARG A 56 3.09 13.88 8.96
C ARG A 56 3.63 14.98 8.03
N SER A 57 3.79 14.71 6.74
CA SER A 57 4.10 15.73 5.73
C SER A 57 3.01 15.77 4.67
N LYS A 58 2.71 16.98 4.20
CA LYS A 58 1.90 17.26 3.01
C LYS A 58 2.73 17.80 1.83
N SER A 59 4.05 17.97 2.01
CA SER A 59 4.92 18.59 1.01
C SER A 59 5.16 17.71 -0.22
N ASN A 60 5.11 16.38 -0.05
CA ASN A 60 5.38 15.43 -1.11
C ASN A 60 4.03 14.86 -1.56
N LEU A 61 3.50 15.41 -2.64
CA LEU A 61 2.30 14.92 -3.32
C LEU A 61 2.71 14.06 -4.50
N ILE A 62 2.18 12.84 -4.59
CA ILE A 62 2.32 11.97 -5.76
C ILE A 62 0.94 11.70 -6.33
N THR A 63 0.73 12.08 -7.59
CA THR A 63 -0.47 11.74 -8.36
C THR A 63 -0.21 10.50 -9.19
N ILE A 64 -1.07 9.49 -9.02
CA ILE A 64 -1.00 8.22 -9.76
C ILE A 64 -2.24 8.07 -10.63
N VAL A 65 -2.04 7.51 -11.82
CA VAL A 65 -3.08 6.94 -12.68
C VAL A 65 -2.66 5.51 -12.97
N THR A 66 -3.52 4.55 -12.64
CA THR A 66 -3.28 3.12 -12.87
C THR A 66 -4.60 2.41 -13.15
N GLU A 67 -4.53 1.19 -13.65
CA GLU A 67 -5.69 0.34 -13.87
C GLU A 67 -6.43 0.03 -12.56
N LEU A 68 -7.76 0.15 -12.61
CA LEU A 68 -8.67 -0.29 -11.57
C LEU A 68 -9.09 -1.73 -11.88
N ILE A 69 -8.58 -2.68 -11.11
CA ILE A 69 -8.78 -4.11 -11.40
C ILE A 69 -10.01 -4.71 -10.73
N ASP A 70 -10.50 -4.10 -9.64
CA ASP A 70 -11.63 -4.58 -8.85
C ASP A 70 -12.13 -3.44 -7.93
N GLU A 71 -13.36 -3.56 -7.44
CA GLU A 71 -13.89 -2.74 -6.35
C GLU A 71 -14.41 -3.67 -5.26
N ARG A 72 -13.86 -3.53 -4.05
CA ARG A 72 -14.11 -4.50 -2.98
C ARG A 72 -14.69 -3.86 -1.76
N TYR A 73 -15.76 -4.46 -1.25
CA TYR A 73 -16.26 -4.10 0.07
C TYR A 73 -15.30 -4.59 1.15
N VAL A 74 -14.76 -3.65 1.92
CA VAL A 74 -13.88 -3.91 3.06
C VAL A 74 -14.59 -3.49 4.34
N ARG A 75 -14.61 -4.39 5.33
CA ARG A 75 -15.11 -4.09 6.68
C ARG A 75 -13.96 -3.67 7.57
N SER A 76 -14.02 -2.47 8.14
CA SER A 76 -13.04 -2.01 9.14
C SER A 76 -13.34 -2.62 10.51
N SER A 77 -12.37 -2.52 11.42
CA SER A 77 -12.48 -3.00 12.80
C SER A 77 -13.63 -2.37 13.59
N ASN A 78 -14.08 -1.17 13.20
CA ASN A 78 -15.26 -0.49 13.76
C ASN A 78 -16.60 -0.95 13.12
N GLY A 79 -16.60 -2.05 12.35
CA GLY A 79 -17.80 -2.63 11.75
C GLY A 79 -18.31 -1.97 10.47
N LYS A 80 -17.83 -0.75 10.14
CA LYS A 80 -18.23 -0.02 8.93
C LYS A 80 -17.73 -0.75 7.67
N LYS A 81 -18.61 -0.83 6.66
CA LYS A 81 -18.33 -1.43 5.36
C LYS A 81 -18.13 -0.31 4.34
N GLN A 82 -17.07 -0.38 3.54
CA GLN A 82 -16.75 0.63 2.54
C GLN A 82 -16.36 -0.07 1.23
N LEU A 83 -16.89 0.38 0.10
CA LEU A 83 -16.41 -0.03 -1.22
C LEU A 83 -15.10 0.67 -1.51
N ARG A 84 -14.06 -0.09 -1.88
CA ARG A 84 -12.71 0.43 -2.10
C ARG A 84 -12.17 0.00 -3.47
N PRO A 85 -11.63 0.92 -4.26
CA PRO A 85 -10.85 0.59 -5.44
C PRO A 85 -9.69 -0.34 -5.09
N VAL A 86 -9.41 -1.31 -5.96
CA VAL A 86 -8.29 -2.24 -5.85
C VAL A 86 -7.38 -2.06 -7.06
N ILE A 87 -6.08 -1.94 -6.80
CA ILE A 87 -5.05 -1.90 -7.83
C ILE A 87 -4.08 -3.06 -7.63
N HIS A 88 -3.39 -3.47 -8.71
CA HIS A 88 -2.18 -4.28 -8.62
C HIS A 88 -0.95 -3.40 -8.65
N THR A 89 0.04 -3.74 -7.83
CA THR A 89 1.35 -3.08 -7.86
C THR A 89 2.40 -3.98 -7.19
N PRO A 90 3.67 -3.98 -7.63
CA PRO A 90 4.74 -4.64 -6.91
C PRO A 90 5.04 -3.87 -5.61
N VAL A 91 5.14 -4.63 -4.52
CA VAL A 91 5.73 -4.15 -3.26
C VAL A 91 7.14 -4.67 -3.15
N ALA A 92 8.05 -3.83 -2.66
CA ALA A 92 9.40 -4.24 -2.31
C ALA A 92 9.66 -4.06 -0.80
N LEU A 93 10.30 -5.07 -0.19
CA LEU A 93 10.67 -5.13 1.22
C LEU A 93 11.97 -5.93 1.36
N GLY A 94 13.03 -5.28 1.84
CA GLY A 94 14.36 -5.88 1.89
C GLY A 94 14.87 -6.23 0.48
N ALA A 95 15.26 -7.49 0.27
CA ALA A 95 15.73 -7.99 -1.03
C ALA A 95 14.61 -8.58 -1.91
N GLN A 96 13.35 -8.55 -1.46
CA GLN A 96 12.24 -9.17 -2.19
C GLN A 96 11.33 -8.11 -2.81
N GLN A 97 10.86 -8.39 -4.03
CA GLN A 97 9.81 -7.65 -4.73
C GLN A 97 8.77 -8.63 -5.27
N TRP A 98 7.49 -8.38 -5.04
CA TRP A 98 6.40 -9.25 -5.51
C TRP A 98 5.10 -8.48 -5.71
N PRO A 99 4.20 -8.95 -6.60
CA PRO A 99 2.91 -8.29 -6.83
C PRO A 99 1.97 -8.45 -5.63
N ILE A 100 1.21 -7.39 -5.33
CA ILE A 100 0.12 -7.40 -4.35
C ILE A 100 -1.13 -6.73 -4.89
N GLU A 101 -2.28 -7.13 -4.35
CA GLU A 101 -3.48 -6.31 -4.37
C GLU A 101 -3.40 -5.25 -3.27
N LEU A 102 -3.73 -4.01 -3.64
CA LEU A 102 -3.70 -2.87 -2.75
C LEU A 102 -5.03 -2.13 -2.84
N THR A 103 -5.78 -2.08 -1.72
CA THR A 103 -7.02 -1.30 -1.67
C THR A 103 -6.70 0.17 -1.38
N LEU A 104 -7.33 1.09 -2.11
CA LEU A 104 -7.20 2.52 -1.90
C LEU A 104 -8.29 3.01 -0.94
N THR A 105 -7.92 3.79 0.08
CA THR A 105 -8.87 4.28 1.08
C THR A 105 -8.38 5.56 1.73
N ASP A 106 -9.31 6.46 2.04
CA ASP A 106 -9.01 7.53 2.97
C ASP A 106 -8.80 6.93 4.38
N ARG A 107 -7.71 7.34 5.03
CA ARG A 107 -7.22 6.86 6.31
C ARG A 107 -6.57 8.01 7.11
N ASP A 108 -6.91 9.26 6.82
CA ASP A 108 -6.17 10.42 7.34
C ASP A 108 -6.05 10.46 8.87
N ALA A 109 -7.03 9.93 9.60
CA ALA A 109 -7.02 9.85 11.07
C ALA A 109 -6.14 8.71 11.64
N MET A 110 -5.50 7.87 10.81
CA MET A 110 -4.82 6.65 11.26
C MET A 110 -3.31 6.74 11.09
N GLY A 111 -2.57 6.41 12.16
CA GLY A 111 -1.11 6.57 12.29
C GLY A 111 -0.21 5.75 11.36
N PHE A 112 -0.72 5.18 10.26
CA PHE A 112 0.06 4.53 9.20
C PHE A 112 -0.58 4.80 7.83
N ARG A 113 0.24 5.26 6.87
CA ARG A 113 -0.19 5.49 5.49
C ARG A 113 -0.40 4.19 4.72
N MET A 114 0.19 3.07 5.17
CA MET A 114 -0.01 1.76 4.54
C MET A 114 -0.18 0.65 5.59
N LEU A 115 -1.07 -0.29 5.29
CA LEU A 115 -1.14 -1.61 5.94
C LEU A 115 -0.66 -2.66 4.96
N LEU A 116 0.25 -3.53 5.39
CA LEU A 116 0.66 -4.71 4.67
C LEU A 116 -0.11 -5.91 5.24
N GLY A 117 -1.15 -6.35 4.53
CA GLY A 117 -2.09 -7.36 5.01
C GLY A 117 -1.59 -8.79 4.80
N ARG A 118 -2.27 -9.77 5.44
CA ARG A 118 -1.83 -11.17 5.44
C ARG A 118 -1.68 -11.80 4.05
N GLN A 119 -2.48 -11.40 3.06
CA GLN A 119 -2.33 -11.92 1.68
C GLN A 119 -1.00 -11.53 1.04
N ALA A 120 -0.45 -10.37 1.38
CA ALA A 120 0.84 -9.91 0.86
C ALA A 120 2.03 -10.66 1.50
N ILE A 121 1.90 -11.11 2.76
CA ILE A 121 3.03 -11.66 3.55
C ILE A 121 2.97 -13.18 3.75
N ARG A 122 1.81 -13.82 3.58
CA ARG A 122 1.63 -15.25 3.85
C ARG A 122 2.67 -16.06 3.05
N LYS A 123 3.24 -17.07 3.70
CA LYS A 123 4.28 -17.94 3.12
C LYS A 123 5.57 -17.21 2.66
N ARG A 124 5.77 -15.94 3.02
CA ARG A 124 6.98 -15.16 2.66
C ARG A 124 7.82 -14.76 3.86
N PHE A 125 7.20 -14.40 4.99
CA PHE A 125 7.91 -13.86 6.15
C PHE A 125 7.37 -14.42 7.47
N LEU A 126 8.29 -14.61 8.42
CA LEU A 126 7.97 -14.65 9.86
C LEU A 126 7.94 -13.22 10.40
N ILE A 127 6.98 -12.92 11.26
CA ILE A 127 6.82 -11.60 11.88
C ILE A 127 7.30 -11.65 13.32
N ASP A 128 8.21 -10.75 13.68
CA ASP A 128 8.58 -10.46 15.06
C ASP A 128 7.79 -9.23 15.54
N PRO A 129 6.76 -9.40 16.39
CA PRO A 129 5.96 -8.28 16.88
C PRO A 129 6.71 -7.37 17.86
N GLY A 130 7.84 -7.82 18.43
CA GLY A 130 8.65 -7.05 19.36
C GLY A 130 9.66 -6.13 18.68
N ARG A 131 9.84 -6.24 17.35
CA ARG A 131 10.84 -5.47 16.60
C ARG A 131 10.23 -4.66 15.46
N SER A 132 10.97 -3.67 14.98
CA SER A 132 10.62 -2.82 13.85
C SER A 132 11.82 -2.66 12.92
N TYR A 133 11.55 -2.48 11.62
CA TYR A 133 12.56 -2.14 10.61
C TYR A 133 13.71 -3.16 10.53
N LEU A 134 13.36 -4.44 10.54
CA LEU A 134 14.36 -5.51 10.47
C LEU A 134 14.95 -5.65 9.07
N GLN A 135 14.27 -5.13 8.06
CA GLN A 135 14.76 -5.14 6.69
C GLN A 135 15.53 -3.86 6.38
N LYS A 136 16.68 -4.01 5.70
CA LYS A 136 17.41 -2.88 5.12
C LYS A 136 16.51 -2.19 4.08
N LEU A 137 16.66 -0.87 3.96
CA LEU A 137 15.96 -0.12 2.94
C LEU A 137 16.29 -0.67 1.55
N VAL A 138 15.25 -0.89 0.76
CA VAL A 138 15.37 -1.30 -0.64
C VAL A 138 16.14 -0.18 -1.36
N GLN A 139 17.31 -0.51 -1.91
CA GLN A 139 17.94 0.37 -2.90
C GLN A 139 17.11 0.27 -4.17
N SER A 140 16.28 1.27 -4.46
CA SER A 140 15.64 1.34 -5.76
C SER A 140 16.73 1.61 -6.81
N LYS A 141 17.10 0.58 -7.57
CA LYS A 141 17.61 0.83 -8.92
C LYS A 141 16.40 1.34 -9.70
N LEU A 142 16.34 2.65 -9.92
CA LEU A 142 15.43 3.19 -10.95
C LEU A 142 15.76 2.44 -12.25
N PRO A 143 14.77 1.89 -12.98
CA PRO A 143 15.04 1.43 -14.34
C PRO A 143 15.60 2.61 -15.13
N THR A 144 16.71 2.35 -15.81
CA THR A 144 17.40 3.30 -16.69
C THR A 144 16.55 3.60 -17.91
#